data_AF-A0A6N2I7D0-F1
#
_entry.id   AF-A0A6N2I7D0-F1
#
_cell.length_a   1.000
_cell.length_b   1.000
_cell.length_c   1.000
_cell.angle_alpha   90.00
_cell.angle_beta   90.00
_cell.angle_gamma   90.00
#
_symmetry.space_group_name_H-M   'P 1'
#
loop_
_entity.id
_entity.type
_entity.pdbx_description
1 polymer ?
#
loop_
_entity_poly.entity_id
_entity_poly.type
_entity_poly.pdbx_seq_one_letter_code
_entity_poly.pdbx_strand_id
1 'polypeptide(L)' 'MATEVLVERASLDDGVVMIFKEFGRRVRMAFDPRRISESRALALLCQYLPRLIGAMKVVHRADA' A
#
# COMPACT_ATOMS: atom_id res chain seq x y z
N MET A 1 5.67 12.78 -12.82
CA MET A 1 6.30 11.46 -12.55
C MET A 1 5.45 10.72 -11.53
N ALA A 2 5.06 9.49 -11.82
CA ALA A 2 4.23 8.69 -10.91
C ALA A 2 5.03 8.27 -9.66
N THR A 3 4.34 8.17 -8.52
CA THR A 3 4.89 7.62 -7.27
C THR A 3 4.76 6.10 -7.31
N GLU A 4 5.85 5.40 -7.04
CA GLU A 4 5.84 3.93 -7.01
C GLU A 4 5.31 3.45 -5.66
N VAL A 5 4.28 2.61 -5.66
CA VAL A 5 3.72 1.98 -4.46
C VAL A 5 4.08 0.52 -4.48
N LEU A 6 5.03 0.12 -3.64
CA LEU A 6 5.41 -1.27 -3.44
C LEU A 6 4.44 -1.92 -2.47
N VAL A 7 3.76 -2.96 -2.91
CA VAL A 7 2.71 -3.64 -2.14
C VAL A 7 3.21 -5.02 -1.71
N GLU A 8 3.12 -5.29 -0.42
CA GLU A 8 3.45 -6.58 0.21
C GLU A 8 2.22 -7.11 0.97
N ARG A 9 2.06 -8.44 1.00
CA ARG A 9 1.06 -9.12 1.85
C ARG A 9 1.74 -9.48 3.17
N ALA A 10 1.14 -9.12 4.30
CA ALA A 10 1.72 -9.42 5.61
C ALA A 10 0.66 -9.77 6.64
N SER A 11 0.98 -10.64 7.60
CA SER A 11 0.16 -10.76 8.81
C SER A 11 0.47 -9.58 9.72
N LEU A 12 -0.55 -8.80 10.07
CA LEU A 12 -0.42 -7.59 10.90
C LEU A 12 -1.04 -7.82 12.27
N ASP A 13 -0.65 -6.98 13.23
CA ASP A 13 -1.19 -7.01 14.59
C ASP A 13 -2.72 -6.80 14.61
N ASP A 14 -3.35 -7.26 15.69
CA ASP A 14 -4.80 -7.12 15.85
C ASP A 14 -5.26 -5.67 15.74
N GLY A 15 -6.25 -5.44 14.88
CA GLY A 15 -6.81 -4.10 14.59
C GLY A 15 -6.05 -3.32 13.51
N VAL A 16 -4.90 -3.80 13.05
CA VAL A 16 -4.13 -3.17 11.96
C VAL A 16 -4.45 -3.88 10.64
N VAL A 17 -5.01 -3.15 9.68
CA VAL A 17 -5.36 -3.71 8.35
C VAL A 17 -4.37 -3.33 7.25
N MET A 18 -3.63 -2.24 7.45
CA MET A 18 -2.66 -1.71 6.50
C MET A 18 -1.63 -0.86 7.25
N ILE A 19 -0.37 -0.96 6.85
CA ILE A 19 0.70 -0.02 7.22
C ILE A 19 1.36 0.52 5.95
N PHE A 20 1.88 1.73 6.02
CA PHE A 20 2.66 2.29 4.93
C PHE A 20 3.79 3.19 5.43
N LYS A 21 4.80 3.38 4.58
CA LYS A 21 5.88 4.33 4.80
C LYS A 21 6.31 5.00 3.51
N GLU A 22 6.49 6.31 3.56
CA GLU A 22 6.95 7.13 2.44
C GLU A 22 8.48 7.18 2.38
N PHE A 23 9.02 7.05 1.17
CA PHE A 23 10.44 7.10 0.81
C PHE A 23 10.62 8.01 -0.40
N GLY A 24 10.42 9.32 -0.21
CA GLY A 24 10.47 10.30 -1.30
C GLY A 24 9.43 9.99 -2.38
N ARG A 25 9.87 9.45 -3.52
CA ARG A 25 9.01 9.06 -4.66
C ARG A 25 8.52 7.61 -4.62
N ARG A 26 8.75 6.91 -3.52
CA ARG A 26 8.27 5.55 -3.30
C ARG A 26 7.44 5.48 -2.03
N VAL A 27 6.45 4.60 -2.01
CA VAL A 27 5.69 4.22 -0.83
C VAL A 27 5.79 2.72 -0.70
N ARG A 28 6.13 2.21 0.48
CA ARG A 28 5.97 0.79 0.79
C ARG A 28 4.70 0.63 1.58
N MET A 29 3.82 -0.25 1.13
CA MET A 29 2.56 -0.58 1.77
C MET A 29 2.53 -2.08 2.05
N ALA A 30 2.11 -2.45 3.25
CA ALA A 30 1.75 -3.83 3.57
C ALA A 30 0.29 -3.87 4.02
N PHE A 31 -0.44 -4.90 3.61
CA PHE A 31 -1.83 -5.12 4.03
C PHE A 31 -2.03 -6.56 4.50
N ASP A 32 -3.00 -6.74 5.40
CA ASP A 32 -3.42 -8.07 5.84
C ASP A 32 -4.47 -8.65 4.88
N PRO A 33 -4.12 -9.64 4.05
CA PRO A 33 -5.05 -10.21 3.07
C PRO A 33 -6.20 -11.01 3.72
N ARG A 34 -6.11 -11.35 5.01
CA ARG A 34 -7.19 -11.99 5.77
C ARG A 34 -8.28 -10.99 6.18
N ARG A 35 -7.95 -9.70 6.23
CA ARG A 35 -8.85 -8.64 6.71
C ARG A 35 -9.36 -7.74 5.59
N ILE A 36 -8.51 -7.39 4.62
CA ILE A 36 -8.88 -6.48 3.53
C ILE A 36 -8.30 -6.94 2.18
N SER A 37 -8.98 -6.57 1.09
CA SER A 37 -8.43 -6.75 -0.25
C SER A 37 -7.35 -5.71 -0.55
N GLU A 38 -6.47 -6.02 -1.51
CA GLU A 38 -5.48 -5.07 -2.02
C GLU A 38 -6.13 -3.77 -2.54
N SER A 39 -7.24 -3.89 -3.29
CA SER A 39 -7.97 -2.73 -3.80
C SER A 39 -8.49 -1.82 -2.67
N ARG A 40 -8.92 -2.42 -1.55
CA ARG A 40 -9.36 -1.66 -0.37
C ARG A 40 -8.18 -1.04 0.34
N ALA A 41 -7.05 -1.73 0.44
CA ALA A 41 -5.80 -1.19 0.99
C ALA A 41 -5.31 0.02 0.17
N LEU A 42 -5.29 -0.08 -1.17
CA LEU A 42 -4.92 1.03 -2.05
C LEU A 42 -5.89 2.22 -1.92
N ALA A 43 -7.19 1.96 -1.78
CA ALA A 43 -8.17 3.03 -1.54
C ALA A 43 -7.91 3.73 -0.19
N LEU A 44 -7.60 2.98 0.87
CA LEU A 44 -7.22 3.55 2.16
C LEU A 44 -5.91 4.35 2.04
N LEU A 45 -4.92 3.83 1.33
CA LEU A 45 -3.67 4.55 1.08
C LEU A 45 -3.92 5.90 0.39
N CYS A 46 -4.81 5.95 -0.61
CA CYS A 46 -5.21 7.21 -1.25
C CYS A 46 -5.95 8.17 -0.32
N GLN A 47 -6.62 7.69 0.72
CA GLN A 47 -7.22 8.57 1.75
C GLN A 47 -6.14 9.23 2.62
N TYR A 48 -5.09 8.48 2.99
CA TYR A 48 -3.95 9.02 3.75
C TYR A 48 -3.02 9.87 2.89
N LEU A 49 -2.84 9.52 1.61
CA LEU A 49 -1.97 10.17 0.65
C LEU A 49 -2.76 10.58 -0.61
N PRO A 50 -3.59 11.65 -0.55
CA PRO A 50 -4.43 12.07 -1.68
C PRO A 50 -3.65 12.35 -2.97
N ARG A 51 -2.37 12.73 -2.86
CA ARG A 51 -1.47 12.96 -4.00
C ARG A 51 -1.20 11.72 -4.87
N LEU A 52 -1.56 10.53 -4.40
CA LEU A 52 -1.44 9.29 -5.17
C LEU A 52 -2.58 9.11 -6.17
N ILE A 53 -3.70 9.84 -6.01
CA ILE A 53 -4.86 9.77 -6.90
C ILE A 53 -4.42 10.20 -8.31
N GLY A 54 -4.51 9.28 -9.27
CA GLY A 54 -4.10 9.50 -10.66
C GLY A 54 -2.58 9.54 -10.92
N ALA A 55 -1.75 9.38 -9.89
CA ALA A 55 -0.29 9.45 -9.99
C ALA A 55 0.43 8.24 -9.36
N MET A 56 -0.29 7.13 -9.16
CA MET A 56 0.22 5.91 -8.54
C MET A 56 0.64 4.87 -9.59
N LYS A 57 1.83 4.30 -9.41
CA LYS A 57 2.29 3.08 -10.10
C LYS A 57 2.45 1.97 -9.08
N VAL A 58 1.57 0.97 -9.11
CA VAL A 58 1.62 -0.17 -8.19
C VAL A 58 2.69 -1.16 -8.65
N VAL A 59 3.53 -1.61 -7.71
CA VAL A 59 4.57 -2.62 -7.92
C VAL A 59 4.39 -3.70 -6.86
N HIS A 60 4.20 -4.93 -7.31
CA HIS A 60 4.13 -6.09 -6.41
C HIS A 60 5.54 -6.61 -6.18
N ARG A 61 5.90 -6.85 -4.92
CA ARG A 61 7.09 -7.63 -4.64
C ARG A 61 6.73 -9.10 -4.78
N ALA A 62 7.35 -9.79 -5.73
CA ALA A 62 7.30 -11.25 -5.77
C ALA A 62 8.09 -11.77 -4.57
N ASP A 63 7.41 -12.52 -3.70
CA ASP A 63 8.07 -13.25 -2.63
C ASP A 63 9.09 -14.21 -3.26
N ALA A 64 10.34 -14.15 -2.79
CA ALA A 64 11.42 -15.07 -3.14
C ALA A 64 11.50 -16.18 -2.09
#